data_AF-A0A7X9IGS1-F1
#
_entry.id   AF-A0A7X9IGS1-F1
#
_cell.length_a   1.000
_cell.length_b   1.000
_cell.length_c   1.000
_cell.angle_alpha   90.00
_cell.angle_beta   90.00
_cell.angle_gamma   90.00
#
_symmetry.space_group_name_H-M   'P 1'
#
loop_
_entity.id
_entity.type
_entity.pdbx_description
1 polymer ?
#
loop_
_entity_poly.entity_id
_entity_poly.type
_entity_poly.pdbx_seq_one_letter_code
_entity_poly.pdbx_strand_id
1 'polypeptide(L)'
;TGYADEETPMAVLYLPMVPAAASGVLYTRDSGDPGAPMAVYAVPGLGGALVEGATSPERLVLSHDPPHFLLDRASLDGEVLAEKQAARLAGMGLSLEKAFGAPQDIEWVQTPGSELFVVQSRPMAVESDKDAAPPTAPRERPGIAPLISGGQRASGGTAAGTVLFAATVLDVDAIAPGTVLVTPTLPTTLARVVDRLAAVVALSGSRAGHFASVAREFGVPVLTGVADAFVALHEGEVATVDADAGVVYRGRVEGLLTRPRQARADAGSPVAARLARLVPLLASLTLTDPASPDFTPAKVRSLHDVVRFAHEKAVTEMFSLVGDDARGMASARKVKSALPMSMYVLDLGGGVFESAAADKELRPDQIRSAPMWALWAGLSAADAPWPEGPPIADDAALDRTSAGIFLGEDRHLASYAVISDVYAHVMLRFGYHFTVVDALCGPKENQNFVHFRFKGGGADIAHRALRLSCVRRVLAHFGFEVRVTGDLLDATLARIPEHVAQKRLAMLGCLLAATRLLDIRLEDAASGETWVDAFVARTDR
;
A
#
# COMPACT_ATOMS: atom_id res chain seq x y z
N THR A 1 -17.33 0.71 -17.56
CA THR A 1 -18.20 1.27 -18.62
C THR A 1 -17.96 0.70 -20.02
N GLY A 2 -16.94 -0.13 -20.28
CA GLY A 2 -16.87 -0.94 -21.51
C GLY A 2 -16.56 -0.19 -22.82
N TYR A 3 -16.07 1.04 -22.71
CA TYR A 3 -15.53 1.82 -23.82
C TYR A 3 -14.16 1.28 -24.24
N ALA A 4 -13.85 1.32 -25.54
CA ALA A 4 -12.50 1.09 -26.04
C ALA A 4 -11.57 2.28 -25.70
N ASP A 5 -10.26 2.06 -25.63
CA ASP A 5 -9.29 3.13 -25.32
C ASP A 5 -9.40 4.32 -26.29
N GLU A 6 -9.72 4.04 -27.56
CA GLU A 6 -9.96 5.05 -28.60
C GLU A 6 -11.22 5.89 -28.34
N GLU A 7 -12.18 5.35 -27.59
CA GLU A 7 -13.43 6.02 -27.19
C GLU A 7 -13.29 6.79 -25.87
N THR A 8 -12.15 6.65 -25.17
CA THR A 8 -11.82 7.39 -23.94
C THR A 8 -10.53 8.21 -24.08
N PRO A 9 -10.42 9.11 -25.07
CA PRO A 9 -9.25 9.97 -25.18
C PRO A 9 -9.14 10.85 -23.93
N MET A 10 -8.02 10.72 -23.21
CA MET A 10 -7.73 11.51 -22.03
C MET A 10 -6.96 12.78 -22.43
N ALA A 11 -7.44 13.93 -21.97
CA ALA A 11 -6.70 15.18 -22.11
C ALA A 11 -5.53 15.20 -21.12
N VAL A 12 -4.36 15.65 -21.59
CA VAL A 12 -3.23 15.99 -20.71
C VAL A 12 -3.27 17.49 -20.46
N LEU A 13 -3.51 17.88 -19.21
CA LEU A 13 -3.48 19.28 -18.78
C LEU A 13 -2.09 19.64 -18.26
N TYR A 14 -1.45 20.62 -18.90
CA TYR A 14 -0.20 21.19 -18.40
C TYR A 14 -0.51 22.49 -17.65
N LEU A 15 -0.45 22.43 -16.31
CA LEU A 15 -0.76 23.56 -15.43
C LEU A 15 0.51 24.05 -14.72
N PRO A 16 0.71 25.37 -14.58
CA PRO A 16 1.77 25.91 -13.75
C PRO A 16 1.61 25.46 -12.29
N MET A 17 2.71 24.99 -11.69
CA MET A 17 2.71 24.62 -10.27
C MET A 17 2.63 25.87 -9.38
N VAL A 18 1.70 25.86 -8.43
CA VAL A 18 1.56 26.90 -7.41
C VAL A 18 2.30 26.47 -6.14
N PRO A 19 3.26 27.26 -5.62
CA PRO A 19 3.89 26.98 -4.34
C PRO A 19 2.84 26.99 -3.22
N ALA A 20 2.70 25.87 -2.50
CA ALA A 20 1.67 25.70 -1.48
C ALA A 20 2.25 25.85 -0.07
N ALA A 21 1.75 26.84 0.68
CA ALA A 21 1.89 26.88 2.14
C ALA A 21 0.79 26.05 2.82
N ALA A 22 -0.41 26.11 2.27
CA ALA A 22 -1.54 25.26 2.62
C ALA A 22 -2.32 24.89 1.36
N SER A 23 -3.06 23.80 1.40
CA SER A 23 -3.96 23.41 0.33
C SER A 23 -5.07 22.52 0.88
N GLY A 24 -6.06 22.25 0.04
CA GLY A 24 -7.04 21.22 0.37
C GLY A 24 -8.30 21.31 -0.48
N VAL A 25 -9.44 21.00 0.14
CA VAL A 25 -10.73 20.85 -0.54
C VAL A 25 -11.78 21.73 0.13
N LEU A 26 -12.61 22.40 -0.66
CA LEU A 26 -13.83 23.06 -0.25
C LEU A 26 -15.01 22.30 -0.85
N TYR A 27 -15.95 21.91 0.00
CA TYR A 27 -17.30 21.55 -0.41
C TYR A 27 -18.24 22.71 -0.16
N THR A 28 -18.98 23.10 -1.20
CA THR A 28 -19.98 24.16 -1.05
C THR A 28 -21.20 23.70 -0.23
N ARG A 29 -21.32 22.39 0.03
CA ARG A 29 -22.29 21.78 0.96
C ARG A 29 -21.69 20.55 1.66
N ASP A 30 -21.80 20.46 2.98
CA ASP A 30 -21.29 19.32 3.76
C ASP A 30 -22.19 18.07 3.72
N SER A 31 -23.39 18.14 3.14
CA SER A 31 -24.24 16.97 2.87
C SER A 31 -25.06 17.20 1.60
N GLY A 32 -25.87 16.20 1.22
CA GLY A 32 -26.82 16.38 0.13
C GLY A 32 -27.98 17.32 0.48
N ASP A 33 -28.09 17.74 1.74
CA ASP A 33 -29.16 18.60 2.20
C ASP A 33 -29.02 20.02 1.62
N PRO A 34 -30.11 20.64 1.13
CA PRO A 34 -30.06 22.00 0.60
C PRO A 34 -29.58 23.06 1.61
N GLY A 35 -29.70 22.80 2.90
CA GLY A 35 -29.27 23.69 3.99
C GLY A 35 -27.94 23.32 4.65
N ALA A 36 -27.19 22.35 4.12
CA ALA A 36 -25.94 21.92 4.73
C ALA A 36 -24.85 23.01 4.58
N PRO A 37 -24.13 23.38 5.65
CA PRO A 37 -23.12 24.43 5.61
C PRO A 37 -21.95 24.06 4.68
N MET A 38 -21.09 25.03 4.36
CA MET A 38 -19.85 24.74 3.62
C MET A 38 -18.83 24.06 4.53
N ALA A 39 -17.99 23.20 3.95
CA ALA A 39 -16.89 22.55 4.66
C ALA A 39 -15.57 22.74 3.91
N VAL A 40 -14.60 23.36 4.56
CA VAL A 40 -13.22 23.49 4.09
C VAL A 40 -12.34 22.51 4.84
N TYR A 41 -11.53 21.75 4.11
CA TYR A 41 -10.50 20.85 4.60
C TYR A 41 -9.14 21.41 4.20
N ALA A 42 -8.23 21.61 5.16
CA ALA A 42 -6.93 22.23 4.93
C ALA A 42 -5.80 21.35 5.50
N VAL A 43 -4.71 21.25 4.74
CA VAL A 43 -3.44 20.59 5.13
C VAL A 43 -2.25 21.49 4.82
N PRO A 44 -1.15 21.42 5.59
CA PRO A 44 0.07 22.15 5.27
C PRO A 44 0.73 21.61 3.99
N GLY A 45 1.28 22.49 3.16
CA GLY A 45 1.95 22.11 1.92
C GLY A 45 0.98 21.65 0.82
N LEU A 46 1.41 20.67 0.02
CA LEU A 46 0.68 20.16 -1.14
C LEU A 46 -0.45 19.18 -0.75
N GLY A 47 -1.54 19.19 -1.51
CA GLY A 47 -2.79 18.49 -1.17
C GLY A 47 -2.78 16.97 -1.37
N GLY A 48 -1.68 16.40 -1.86
CA GLY A 48 -1.58 14.96 -2.14
C GLY A 48 -1.92 14.09 -0.93
N ALA A 49 -1.41 14.46 0.26
CA ALA A 49 -1.67 13.73 1.50
C ALA A 49 -3.15 13.74 1.93
N LEU A 50 -3.90 14.79 1.57
CA LEU A 50 -5.34 14.87 1.82
C LEU A 50 -6.12 13.93 0.89
N VAL A 51 -5.77 13.92 -0.40
CA VAL A 51 -6.41 13.07 -1.41
C VAL A 51 -6.14 11.58 -1.13
N GLU A 52 -4.91 11.27 -0.73
CA GLU A 52 -4.46 9.91 -0.37
C GLU A 52 -5.02 9.41 0.98
N GLY A 53 -5.63 10.30 1.79
CA GLY A 53 -6.21 9.95 3.09
C GLY A 53 -5.16 9.66 4.17
N ALA A 54 -3.93 10.15 3.99
CA ALA A 54 -2.78 9.85 4.84
C ALA A 54 -2.63 10.79 6.06
N THR A 55 -3.41 11.87 6.13
CA THR A 55 -3.35 12.87 7.21
C THR A 55 -4.73 13.33 7.68
N SER A 56 -4.77 13.94 8.87
CA SER A 56 -5.97 14.55 9.46
C SER A 56 -5.99 16.04 9.09
N PRO A 57 -6.87 16.50 8.19
CA PRO A 57 -6.95 17.92 7.87
C PRO A 57 -7.56 18.74 9.02
N GLU A 58 -7.22 20.03 9.05
CA GLU A 58 -8.09 21.02 9.70
C GLU A 58 -9.41 21.09 8.91
N ARG A 59 -10.53 20.99 9.61
CA ARG A 59 -11.88 21.17 9.07
C ARG A 59 -12.47 22.46 9.60
N LEU A 60 -13.00 23.28 8.69
CA LEU A 60 -13.70 24.52 8.98
C LEU A 60 -15.11 24.44 8.39
N VAL A 61 -16.13 24.70 9.20
CA VAL A 61 -17.53 24.76 8.75
C VAL A 61 -17.97 26.21 8.66
N LEU A 62 -18.47 26.63 7.51
CA LEU A 62 -18.76 28.05 7.21
C LEU A 62 -20.23 28.24 6.81
N SER A 63 -20.81 29.37 7.22
CA SER A 63 -22.16 29.77 6.81
C SER A 63 -22.20 30.18 5.33
N HIS A 64 -23.30 29.89 4.64
CA HIS A 64 -23.50 30.37 3.26
C HIS A 64 -23.68 31.89 3.19
N ASP A 65 -24.30 32.49 4.20
CA ASP A 65 -24.54 33.93 4.19
C ASP A 65 -23.25 34.73 4.41
N PRO A 66 -22.99 35.78 3.60
CA PRO A 66 -21.89 36.71 3.86
C PRO A 66 -22.01 37.32 5.27
N PRO A 67 -20.90 37.48 6.01
CA PRO A 67 -19.50 37.34 5.61
C PRO A 67 -18.90 35.92 5.67
N HIS A 68 -19.71 34.86 5.67
CA HIS A 68 -19.29 33.45 5.80
C HIS A 68 -18.66 33.17 7.16
N PHE A 69 -19.47 33.23 8.22
CA PHE A 69 -19.02 33.01 9.58
C PHE A 69 -18.51 31.58 9.78
N LEU A 70 -17.44 31.43 10.56
CA LEU A 70 -16.99 30.14 11.06
C LEU A 70 -18.00 29.61 12.10
N LEU A 71 -18.65 28.51 11.78
CA LEU A 71 -19.65 27.85 12.62
C LEU A 71 -19.00 26.80 13.53
N ASP A 72 -18.00 26.09 13.01
CA ASP A 72 -17.28 25.04 13.71
C ASP A 72 -15.86 24.89 13.13
N ARG A 73 -14.93 24.46 13.99
CA ARG A 73 -13.54 24.19 13.63
C ARG A 73 -13.06 22.96 14.39
N ALA A 74 -12.50 22.01 13.65
CA ALA A 74 -11.88 20.81 14.20
C ALA A 74 -10.49 20.64 13.59
N SER A 75 -9.47 20.48 14.43
CA SER A 75 -8.11 20.12 13.99
C SER A 75 -7.41 19.28 15.05
N LEU A 76 -6.61 18.31 14.60
CA LEU A 76 -5.73 17.51 15.45
C LEU A 76 -4.31 18.07 15.50
N ASP A 77 -3.81 18.63 14.38
CA ASP A 77 -2.41 19.03 14.19
C ASP A 77 -2.21 20.57 14.18
N GLY A 78 -3.23 21.32 14.61
CA GLY A 78 -3.21 22.78 14.71
C GLY A 78 -3.91 23.52 13.57
N GLU A 79 -3.94 24.85 13.64
CA GLU A 79 -4.59 25.69 12.62
C GLU A 79 -3.71 25.83 11.38
N VAL A 80 -4.30 25.57 10.21
CA VAL A 80 -3.64 25.60 8.90
C VAL A 80 -4.09 26.82 8.10
N LEU A 81 -5.40 27.12 8.10
CA LEU A 81 -6.01 28.20 7.32
C LEU A 81 -6.66 29.24 8.24
N ALA A 82 -6.24 30.50 8.08
CA ALA A 82 -6.84 31.62 8.81
C ALA A 82 -8.31 31.85 8.43
N GLU A 83 -9.15 32.22 9.39
CA GLU A 83 -10.60 32.42 9.18
C GLU A 83 -10.92 33.40 8.03
N LYS A 84 -10.16 34.49 7.91
CA LYS A 84 -10.31 35.47 6.82
C LYS A 84 -10.13 34.83 5.44
N GLN A 85 -9.21 33.88 5.33
CA GLN A 85 -8.91 33.17 4.09
C GLN A 85 -9.95 32.09 3.83
N ALA A 86 -10.41 31.40 4.88
CA ALA A 86 -11.54 30.48 4.79
C ALA A 86 -12.83 31.17 4.29
N ALA A 87 -13.14 32.35 4.81
CA ALA A 87 -14.30 33.16 4.37
C ALA A 87 -14.15 33.63 2.91
N ARG A 88 -12.94 34.02 2.48
CA ARG A 88 -12.66 34.34 1.07
C ARG A 88 -12.86 33.14 0.16
N LEU A 89 -12.38 31.97 0.57
CA LEU A 89 -12.51 30.72 -0.16
C LEU A 89 -13.99 30.28 -0.27
N ALA A 90 -14.77 30.43 0.80
CA ALA A 90 -16.22 30.24 0.79
C ALA A 90 -16.92 31.13 -0.26
N GLY A 91 -16.57 32.41 -0.32
CA GLY A 91 -17.10 33.33 -1.33
C GLY A 91 -16.74 32.91 -2.77
N MET A 92 -15.53 32.40 -3.00
CA MET A 92 -15.12 31.82 -4.29
C MET A 92 -15.95 30.58 -4.63
N GLY A 93 -16.16 29.69 -3.66
CA GLY A 93 -16.93 28.46 -3.87
C GLY A 93 -18.40 28.71 -4.20
N LEU A 94 -19.06 29.63 -3.51
CA LEU A 94 -20.44 30.00 -3.83
C LEU A 94 -20.57 30.69 -5.20
N SER A 95 -19.54 31.43 -5.61
CA SER A 95 -19.49 31.98 -6.97
C SER A 95 -19.41 30.88 -8.02
N LEU A 96 -18.63 29.82 -7.76
CA LEU A 96 -18.53 28.63 -8.63
C LEU A 96 -19.84 27.81 -8.63
N GLU A 97 -20.44 27.54 -7.47
CA GLU A 97 -21.74 26.86 -7.38
C GLU A 97 -22.82 27.60 -8.17
N LYS A 98 -22.87 28.93 -8.06
CA LYS A 98 -23.79 29.76 -8.84
C LYS A 98 -23.52 29.67 -10.34
N ALA A 99 -22.25 29.65 -10.76
CA ALA A 99 -21.87 29.58 -12.17
C ALA A 99 -22.18 28.22 -12.80
N PHE A 100 -21.99 27.12 -12.06
CA PHE A 100 -22.22 25.76 -12.54
C PHE A 100 -23.63 25.22 -12.25
N GLY A 101 -24.41 25.90 -11.40
CA GLY A 101 -25.80 25.54 -11.09
C GLY A 101 -25.95 24.30 -10.21
N ALA A 102 -24.88 23.82 -9.59
CA ALA A 102 -24.86 22.64 -8.73
C ALA A 102 -23.79 22.79 -7.62
N PRO A 103 -23.95 22.11 -6.47
CA PRO A 103 -22.93 22.09 -5.42
C PRO A 103 -21.58 21.63 -5.97
N GLN A 104 -20.49 22.23 -5.50
CA GLN A 104 -19.14 22.02 -6.04
C GLN A 104 -18.18 21.40 -5.01
N ASP A 105 -17.35 20.49 -5.52
CA ASP A 105 -16.14 19.96 -4.89
C ASP A 105 -14.95 20.69 -5.52
N ILE A 106 -14.25 21.50 -4.72
CA ILE A 106 -13.27 22.48 -5.19
C ILE A 106 -11.92 22.20 -4.53
N GLU A 107 -10.90 21.95 -5.34
CA GLU A 107 -9.51 21.88 -4.86
C GLU A 107 -8.87 23.27 -4.92
N TRP A 108 -8.15 23.63 -3.87
CA TRP A 108 -7.57 24.95 -3.70
C TRP A 108 -6.16 24.90 -3.09
N VAL A 109 -5.39 25.95 -3.34
CA VAL A 109 -4.03 26.15 -2.83
C VAL A 109 -3.90 27.57 -2.29
N GLN A 110 -3.24 27.71 -1.13
CA GLN A 110 -2.77 28.97 -0.59
C GLN A 110 -1.26 29.09 -0.72
N THR A 111 -0.79 30.21 -1.28
CA THR A 111 0.65 30.51 -1.36
C THR A 111 1.21 30.97 -0.01
N PRO A 112 2.55 30.94 0.19
CA PRO A 112 3.18 31.58 1.35
C PRO A 112 2.83 33.06 1.52
N GLY A 113 2.46 33.76 0.44
CA GLY A 113 1.95 35.14 0.45
C GLY A 113 0.47 35.28 0.84
N SER A 114 -0.18 34.21 1.29
CA SER A 114 -1.61 34.14 1.63
C SER A 114 -2.59 34.35 0.46
N GLU A 115 -2.13 34.19 -0.78
CA GLU A 115 -3.00 34.25 -1.97
C GLU A 115 -3.66 32.89 -2.20
N LEU A 116 -4.94 32.89 -2.59
CA LEU A 116 -5.74 31.68 -2.83
C LEU A 116 -5.93 31.43 -4.32
N PHE A 117 -5.70 30.20 -4.74
CA PHE A 117 -5.90 29.70 -6.10
C PHE A 117 -6.86 28.52 -6.06
N VAL A 118 -7.81 28.47 -7.01
CA VAL A 118 -8.60 27.27 -7.29
C VAL A 118 -7.88 26.48 -8.38
N VAL A 119 -7.61 25.21 -8.13
CA VAL A 119 -6.90 24.33 -9.08
C VAL A 119 -7.85 23.37 -9.79
N GLN A 120 -8.96 22.99 -9.15
CA GLN A 120 -9.99 22.14 -9.74
C GLN A 120 -11.37 22.51 -9.17
N SER A 121 -12.42 22.39 -9.99
CA SER A 121 -13.81 22.41 -9.54
C SER A 121 -14.58 21.35 -10.30
N ARG A 122 -15.41 20.59 -9.60
CA ARG A 122 -16.31 19.62 -10.22
C ARG A 122 -17.64 19.57 -9.46
N PRO A 123 -18.74 19.17 -10.12
CA PRO A 123 -20.00 18.93 -9.41
C PRO A 123 -19.81 17.90 -8.30
N MET A 124 -20.35 18.18 -7.12
CA MET A 124 -20.40 17.20 -6.04
C MET A 124 -21.30 16.04 -6.48
N ALA A 125 -20.87 14.81 -6.15
CA ALA A 125 -21.77 13.67 -6.11
C ALA A 125 -22.72 13.87 -4.92
N VAL A 126 -23.79 14.62 -5.15
CA VAL A 126 -24.89 14.77 -4.20
C VAL A 126 -25.63 13.44 -4.19
N GLU A 127 -25.66 12.76 -3.04
CA GLU A 127 -26.57 11.61 -2.83
C GLU A 127 -27.99 12.12 -3.14
N SER A 128 -28.49 11.82 -4.35
CA SER A 128 -29.80 12.27 -4.74
C SER A 128 -30.81 11.41 -4.00
N ASP A 129 -31.30 11.92 -2.88
CA ASP A 129 -32.40 11.36 -2.11
C ASP A 129 -33.73 11.61 -2.86
N LYS A 130 -33.77 11.35 -4.18
CA LYS A 130 -34.97 11.50 -5.01
C LYS A 130 -36.11 10.58 -4.57
N ASP A 131 -35.78 9.52 -3.83
CA ASP A 131 -36.72 8.59 -3.19
C ASP A 131 -36.75 8.70 -1.66
N ALA A 132 -36.04 9.65 -1.03
CA ALA A 132 -36.31 9.91 0.38
C ALA A 132 -37.59 10.70 0.51
N ALA A 133 -38.50 10.14 1.31
CA ALA A 133 -39.52 10.93 1.96
C ALA A 133 -38.88 12.20 2.56
N PRO A 134 -39.58 13.35 2.54
CA PRO A 134 -39.10 14.59 3.15
C PRO A 134 -38.59 14.33 4.57
N PRO A 135 -37.60 15.11 5.08
CA PRO A 135 -37.00 14.90 6.39
C PRO A 135 -38.11 14.89 7.44
N THR A 136 -38.53 13.69 7.83
CA THR A 136 -39.70 13.47 8.67
C THR A 136 -39.20 13.17 10.06
N ALA A 137 -39.31 14.18 10.92
CA ALA A 137 -39.08 14.16 12.36
C ALA A 137 -37.63 13.81 12.82
N PRO A 138 -37.21 14.27 14.01
CA PRO A 138 -35.99 13.78 14.64
C PRO A 138 -36.10 12.26 14.75
N ARG A 139 -35.11 11.51 14.22
CA ARG A 139 -35.03 10.05 14.39
C ARG A 139 -35.27 9.73 15.86
N GLU A 140 -36.26 8.89 16.16
CA GLU A 140 -36.43 8.36 17.52
C GLU A 140 -35.11 7.67 17.87
N ARG A 141 -34.38 8.26 18.82
CA ARG A 141 -33.16 7.65 19.32
C ARG A 141 -33.59 6.29 19.87
N PRO A 142 -32.96 5.18 19.44
CA PRO A 142 -33.17 3.92 20.13
C PRO A 142 -32.99 4.17 21.62
N GLY A 143 -33.80 3.56 22.49
CA GLY A 143 -33.60 3.62 23.95
C GLY A 143 -32.31 2.93 24.43
N ILE A 144 -31.32 2.83 23.54
CA ILE A 144 -30.03 2.17 23.68
C ILE A 144 -28.98 3.27 23.68
N ALA A 145 -28.18 3.33 24.74
CA ALA A 145 -27.07 4.27 24.81
C ALA A 145 -26.04 3.97 23.71
N PRO A 146 -25.60 4.98 22.93
CA PRO A 146 -24.54 4.79 21.95
C PRO A 146 -23.23 4.45 22.68
N LEU A 147 -22.47 3.52 22.10
CA LEU A 147 -21.14 3.15 22.56
C LEU A 147 -20.13 4.26 22.23
N ILE A 148 -20.30 4.89 21.05
CA ILE A 148 -19.50 6.01 20.61
C ILE A 148 -20.42 7.10 20.04
N SER A 149 -20.11 8.37 20.29
CA SER A 149 -20.83 9.53 19.77
C SER A 149 -19.86 10.60 19.30
N GLY A 150 -20.29 11.46 18.38
CA GLY A 150 -19.48 12.56 17.86
C GLY A 150 -18.55 12.17 16.71
N GLY A 151 -18.75 11.00 16.10
CA GLY A 151 -18.06 10.63 14.88
C GLY A 151 -18.47 11.52 13.71
N GLN A 152 -17.52 11.82 12.82
CA GLN A 152 -17.73 12.63 11.64
C GLN A 152 -18.16 11.78 10.45
N ARG A 153 -19.23 12.17 9.76
CA ARG A 153 -19.75 11.46 8.58
C ARG A 153 -18.88 11.67 7.36
N ALA A 154 -18.18 10.63 6.91
CA ALA A 154 -17.51 10.60 5.62
C ALA A 154 -18.40 10.02 4.50
N SER A 155 -19.20 9.00 4.82
CA SER A 155 -20.20 8.37 3.93
C SER A 155 -21.44 7.98 4.72
N GLY A 156 -22.63 8.16 4.15
CA GLY A 156 -23.91 8.04 4.85
C GLY A 156 -24.46 6.65 5.05
N GLY A 157 -25.54 6.58 5.83
CA GLY A 157 -26.34 5.39 6.05
C GLY A 157 -26.06 4.67 7.37
N THR A 158 -26.74 3.54 7.54
CA THR A 158 -26.63 2.70 8.74
C THR A 158 -26.38 1.26 8.32
N ALA A 159 -25.42 0.60 8.96
CA ALA A 159 -25.17 -0.82 8.76
C ALA A 159 -24.69 -1.48 10.06
N ALA A 160 -24.87 -2.79 10.13
CA ALA A 160 -24.37 -3.60 11.24
C ALA A 160 -23.61 -4.81 10.72
N GLY A 161 -22.59 -5.21 11.47
CA GLY A 161 -21.69 -6.29 11.07
C GLY A 161 -20.69 -6.64 12.15
N THR A 162 -19.91 -7.68 11.88
CA THR A 162 -18.86 -8.14 12.78
C THR A 162 -17.68 -7.18 12.73
N VAL A 163 -17.25 -6.73 13.90
CA VAL A 163 -16.13 -5.82 14.08
C VAL A 163 -14.83 -6.55 13.77
N LEU A 164 -14.01 -5.93 12.93
CA LEU A 164 -12.65 -6.36 12.63
C LEU A 164 -11.75 -5.14 12.66
N PHE A 165 -10.59 -5.24 13.29
CA PHE A 165 -9.65 -4.13 13.32
C PHE A 165 -8.69 -4.28 12.15
N ALA A 166 -8.50 -3.22 11.36
CA ALA A 166 -7.59 -3.25 10.22
C ALA A 166 -6.15 -3.66 10.62
N ALA A 167 -5.77 -3.44 11.89
CA ALA A 167 -4.49 -3.86 12.45
C ALA A 167 -4.26 -5.38 12.45
N THR A 168 -5.32 -6.20 12.42
CA THR A 168 -5.23 -7.67 12.45
C THR A 168 -5.37 -8.31 11.07
N VAL A 169 -5.68 -7.51 10.04
CA VAL A 169 -5.92 -7.97 8.67
C VAL A 169 -4.63 -7.95 7.86
N LEU A 170 -3.93 -9.08 7.79
CA LEU A 170 -2.67 -9.25 7.02
C LEU A 170 -2.84 -9.07 5.50
N ASP A 171 -4.03 -9.36 4.98
CA ASP A 171 -4.44 -9.15 3.59
C ASP A 171 -5.86 -8.59 3.59
N VAL A 172 -6.02 -7.38 3.04
CA VAL A 172 -7.33 -6.70 2.94
C VAL A 172 -8.33 -7.58 2.18
N ASP A 173 -7.86 -8.34 1.18
CA ASP A 173 -8.69 -9.24 0.39
C ASP A 173 -9.19 -10.47 1.18
N ALA A 174 -8.73 -10.68 2.42
CA ALA A 174 -9.24 -11.72 3.32
C ALA A 174 -10.44 -11.26 4.16
N ILE A 175 -10.83 -9.97 4.09
CA ILE A 175 -11.98 -9.44 4.84
C ILE A 175 -13.26 -10.16 4.43
N ALA A 176 -13.97 -10.67 5.44
CA ALA A 176 -15.24 -11.35 5.26
C ALA A 176 -16.36 -10.37 4.88
N PRO A 177 -17.34 -10.78 4.05
CA PRO A 177 -18.51 -9.96 3.76
C PRO A 177 -19.31 -9.61 5.02
N GLY A 178 -19.82 -8.38 5.09
CA GLY A 178 -20.59 -7.87 6.22
C GLY A 178 -19.74 -7.37 7.40
N THR A 179 -18.46 -7.07 7.17
CA THR A 179 -17.54 -6.62 8.23
C THR A 179 -17.71 -5.14 8.55
N VAL A 180 -17.75 -4.78 9.85
CA VAL A 180 -17.54 -3.41 10.32
C VAL A 180 -16.05 -3.24 10.56
N LEU A 181 -15.37 -2.51 9.68
CA LEU A 181 -13.92 -2.34 9.76
C LEU A 181 -13.57 -1.13 10.65
N VAL A 182 -12.76 -1.35 11.68
CA VAL A 182 -12.20 -0.27 12.51
C VAL A 182 -10.75 -0.03 12.08
N THR A 183 -10.41 1.19 11.68
CA THR A 183 -9.11 1.49 11.03
C THR A 183 -8.50 2.81 11.53
N PRO A 184 -7.17 2.97 11.58
CA PRO A 184 -6.58 4.25 11.99
C PRO A 184 -6.87 5.36 10.97
N THR A 185 -6.76 5.07 9.68
CA THR A 185 -6.97 6.01 8.57
C THR A 185 -7.87 5.39 7.49
N LEU A 186 -8.16 6.15 6.42
CA LEU A 186 -8.91 5.68 5.25
C LEU A 186 -8.00 5.49 4.02
N PRO A 187 -7.12 4.48 3.98
CA PRO A 187 -6.22 4.29 2.85
C PRO A 187 -7.00 3.86 1.60
N THR A 188 -6.47 4.23 0.43
CA THR A 188 -7.07 3.93 -0.88
C THR A 188 -7.21 2.43 -1.15
N THR A 189 -6.39 1.59 -0.51
CA THR A 189 -6.45 0.13 -0.62
C THR A 189 -7.78 -0.47 -0.16
N LEU A 190 -8.51 0.19 0.75
CA LEU A 190 -9.84 -0.25 1.18
C LEU A 190 -10.87 -0.27 0.04
N ALA A 191 -10.65 0.50 -1.03
CA ALA A 191 -11.53 0.48 -2.20
C ALA A 191 -11.62 -0.90 -2.86
N ARG A 192 -10.62 -1.77 -2.69
CA ARG A 192 -10.60 -3.14 -3.24
C ARG A 192 -11.63 -4.07 -2.60
N VAL A 193 -12.04 -3.75 -1.37
CA VAL A 193 -12.87 -4.61 -0.51
C VAL A 193 -14.15 -3.92 -0.07
N VAL A 194 -14.42 -2.73 -0.60
CA VAL A 194 -15.57 -1.89 -0.23
C VAL A 194 -16.90 -2.62 -0.37
N ASP A 195 -17.01 -3.55 -1.32
CA ASP A 195 -18.20 -4.36 -1.54
C ASP A 195 -18.45 -5.42 -0.45
N ARG A 196 -17.43 -5.73 0.37
CA ARG A 196 -17.50 -6.66 1.50
C ARG A 196 -17.76 -5.95 2.83
N LEU A 197 -17.53 -4.65 2.91
CA LEU A 197 -17.66 -3.89 4.14
C LEU A 197 -19.14 -3.57 4.41
N ALA A 198 -19.59 -3.86 5.63
CA ALA A 198 -20.86 -3.36 6.14
C ALA A 198 -20.74 -1.88 6.49
N ALA A 199 -19.68 -1.48 7.20
CA ALA A 199 -19.37 -0.09 7.54
C ALA A 199 -17.87 0.09 7.84
N VAL A 200 -17.40 1.33 7.90
CA VAL A 200 -16.05 1.67 8.35
C VAL A 200 -16.10 2.70 9.47
N VAL A 201 -15.30 2.49 10.51
CA VAL A 201 -15.09 3.44 11.62
C VAL A 201 -13.61 3.75 11.67
N ALA A 202 -13.24 5.02 11.49
CA ALA A 202 -11.85 5.44 11.44
C ALA A 202 -11.50 6.43 12.55
N LEU A 203 -10.29 6.30 13.10
CA LEU A 203 -9.71 7.28 14.02
C LEU A 203 -9.57 8.63 13.32
N SER A 204 -8.93 8.63 12.15
CA SER A 204 -8.73 9.80 11.33
C SER A 204 -9.04 9.52 9.85
N GLY A 205 -9.16 10.60 9.09
CA GLY A 205 -9.58 10.56 7.70
C GLY A 205 -10.57 11.67 7.40
N SER A 206 -10.63 12.05 6.14
CA SER A 206 -11.48 13.14 5.69
C SER A 206 -12.58 12.61 4.77
N ARG A 207 -13.71 13.29 4.79
CA ARG A 207 -14.75 13.15 3.76
C ARG A 207 -14.23 13.46 2.35
N ALA A 208 -13.15 14.25 2.27
CA ALA A 208 -12.45 14.59 1.03
C ALA A 208 -11.51 13.50 0.50
N GLY A 209 -11.22 12.48 1.31
CA GLY A 209 -10.32 11.40 0.92
C GLY A 209 -10.90 10.53 -0.21
N HIS A 210 -10.01 9.94 -1.01
CA HIS A 210 -10.39 9.07 -2.12
C HIS A 210 -11.32 7.93 -1.69
N PHE A 211 -11.00 7.21 -0.60
CA PHE A 211 -11.85 6.12 -0.13
C PHE A 211 -13.24 6.59 0.33
N ALA A 212 -13.36 7.76 0.96
CA ALA A 212 -14.66 8.31 1.36
C ALA A 212 -15.57 8.56 0.14
N SER A 213 -14.99 8.97 -0.99
CA SER A 213 -15.72 9.09 -2.25
C SER A 213 -16.20 7.74 -2.79
N VAL A 214 -15.33 6.72 -2.79
CA VAL A 214 -15.69 5.35 -3.18
C VAL A 214 -16.76 4.78 -2.25
N ALA A 215 -16.64 4.96 -0.94
CA ALA A 215 -17.61 4.46 0.02
C ALA A 215 -19.01 5.03 -0.21
N ARG A 216 -19.13 6.32 -0.57
CA ARG A 216 -20.41 6.96 -0.96
C ARG A 216 -21.00 6.33 -2.21
N GLU A 217 -20.18 6.09 -3.23
CA GLU A 217 -20.62 5.44 -4.47
C GLU A 217 -21.12 4.00 -4.23
N PHE A 218 -20.55 3.31 -3.26
CA PHE A 218 -20.92 1.94 -2.89
C PHE A 218 -21.97 1.85 -1.77
N GLY A 219 -22.42 3.00 -1.25
CA GLY A 219 -23.39 3.10 -0.16
C GLY A 219 -22.92 2.43 1.14
N VAL A 220 -21.62 2.47 1.41
CA VAL A 220 -21.03 1.93 2.65
C VAL A 220 -20.93 3.07 3.68
N PRO A 221 -21.56 2.96 4.85
CA PRO A 221 -21.45 3.95 5.93
C PRO A 221 -20.01 4.09 6.42
N VAL A 222 -19.53 5.32 6.56
CA VAL A 222 -18.18 5.61 7.07
C VAL A 222 -18.21 6.75 8.08
N LEU A 223 -17.69 6.47 9.27
CA LEU A 223 -17.40 7.45 10.32
C LEU A 223 -15.90 7.67 10.46
N THR A 224 -15.46 8.91 10.63
CA THR A 224 -14.08 9.30 10.94
C THR A 224 -14.03 10.14 12.22
N GLY A 225 -12.84 10.47 12.73
CA GLY A 225 -12.70 11.28 13.94
C GLY A 225 -13.12 10.53 15.22
N VAL A 226 -13.09 9.19 15.18
CA VAL A 226 -13.60 8.35 16.25
C VAL A 226 -12.43 7.86 17.11
N ALA A 227 -11.94 8.74 17.99
CA ALA A 227 -10.73 8.50 18.79
C ALA A 227 -10.77 7.21 19.62
N ASP A 228 -11.92 6.94 20.23
CA ASP A 228 -12.08 5.84 21.17
C ASP A 228 -12.49 4.52 20.51
N ALA A 229 -12.53 4.46 19.17
CA ALA A 229 -13.04 3.28 18.45
C ALA A 229 -12.29 1.98 18.78
N PHE A 230 -10.96 2.06 18.89
CA PHE A 230 -10.11 0.90 19.22
C PHE A 230 -10.20 0.46 20.69
N VAL A 231 -10.73 1.31 21.57
CA VAL A 231 -10.88 1.02 23.01
C VAL A 231 -12.30 0.56 23.32
N ALA A 232 -13.30 1.16 22.66
CA ALA A 232 -14.71 0.90 22.95
C ALA A 232 -15.23 -0.40 22.30
N LEU A 233 -14.68 -0.77 21.14
CA LEU A 233 -15.04 -1.95 20.37
C LEU A 233 -14.03 -3.10 20.58
N HIS A 234 -14.46 -4.32 20.29
CA HIS A 234 -13.65 -5.54 20.33
C HIS A 234 -13.85 -6.34 19.03
N GLU A 235 -12.78 -6.97 18.56
CA GLU A 235 -12.88 -7.84 17.39
C GLU A 235 -13.82 -9.02 17.62
N GLY A 236 -14.55 -9.38 16.56
CA GLY A 236 -15.54 -10.46 16.60
C GLY A 236 -16.88 -10.08 17.23
N GLU A 237 -16.98 -8.94 17.92
CA GLU A 237 -18.28 -8.44 18.39
C GLU A 237 -19.10 -7.86 17.23
N VAL A 238 -20.42 -7.81 17.36
CA VAL A 238 -21.28 -7.15 16.37
C VAL A 238 -21.50 -5.70 16.79
N ALA A 239 -21.40 -4.77 15.86
CA ALA A 239 -21.70 -3.36 16.09
C ALA A 239 -22.63 -2.81 15.00
N THR A 240 -23.40 -1.78 15.35
CA THR A 240 -24.22 -1.00 14.40
C THR A 240 -23.63 0.40 14.28
N VAL A 241 -23.29 0.80 13.07
CA VAL A 241 -22.78 2.13 12.74
C VAL A 241 -23.92 2.93 12.11
N ASP A 242 -24.33 4.03 12.73
CA ASP A 242 -25.21 5.04 12.14
C ASP A 242 -24.35 6.25 11.77
N ALA A 243 -23.88 6.26 10.52
CA ALA A 243 -22.99 7.29 10.05
C ALA A 243 -23.69 8.64 9.86
N ASP A 244 -25.00 8.63 9.61
CA ASP A 244 -25.79 9.86 9.51
C ASP A 244 -25.95 10.55 10.87
N ALA A 245 -26.02 9.79 11.96
CA ALA A 245 -26.13 10.33 13.31
C ALA A 245 -24.78 10.49 14.04
N GLY A 246 -23.66 10.06 13.44
CA GLY A 246 -22.34 10.19 14.06
C GLY A 246 -22.11 9.26 15.25
N VAL A 247 -22.80 8.11 15.29
CA VAL A 247 -22.84 7.21 16.46
C VAL A 247 -22.59 5.75 16.10
N VAL A 248 -22.02 5.02 17.05
CA VAL A 248 -21.85 3.56 16.99
C VAL A 248 -22.54 2.93 18.20
N TYR A 249 -23.30 1.86 17.97
CA TYR A 249 -23.98 1.07 19.00
C TYR A 249 -23.33 -0.31 19.12
N ARG A 250 -23.30 -0.83 20.34
CA ARG A 250 -22.96 -2.23 20.59
C ARG A 250 -24.13 -3.13 20.14
N GLY A 251 -23.81 -4.23 19.47
CA GLY A 251 -24.78 -5.17 18.94
C GLY A 251 -25.46 -4.71 17.65
N ARG A 252 -26.41 -5.52 17.20
CA ARG A 252 -27.21 -5.26 16.00
C ARG A 252 -28.53 -4.57 16.37
N VAL A 253 -28.77 -3.35 15.90
CA VAL A 253 -29.96 -2.56 16.21
C VAL A 253 -30.91 -2.56 15.00
N GLU A 254 -31.81 -3.54 14.92
CA GLU A 254 -32.68 -3.76 13.74
C GLU A 254 -33.53 -2.54 13.37
N GLY A 255 -33.97 -1.74 14.34
CA GLY A 255 -34.76 -0.52 14.09
C GLY A 255 -34.03 0.51 13.22
N LEU A 256 -32.70 0.55 13.26
CA LEU A 256 -31.89 1.47 12.46
C LEU A 256 -31.49 0.90 11.09
N LEU A 257 -31.62 -0.42 10.88
CA LEU A 257 -31.15 -1.13 9.68
C LEU A 257 -32.21 -1.21 8.56
N THR A 258 -33.33 -0.54 8.74
CA THR A 258 -34.50 -0.57 7.84
C THR A 258 -34.30 0.22 6.54
N ARG A 259 -33.22 1.00 6.41
CA ARG A 259 -32.90 1.72 5.17
C ARG A 259 -32.12 0.77 4.24
N PRO A 260 -32.69 0.32 3.10
CA PRO A 260 -31.98 -0.56 2.19
C PRO A 260 -30.76 0.17 1.63
N ARG A 261 -29.61 -0.52 1.56
CA ARG A 261 -28.43 -0.03 0.84
C ARG A 261 -28.86 0.37 -0.56
N GLN A 262 -28.56 1.61 -0.98
CA GLN A 262 -28.79 2.02 -2.36
C GLN A 262 -28.16 0.96 -3.27
N ALA A 263 -29.01 0.27 -4.04
CA ALA A 263 -28.54 -0.71 -4.98
C ALA A 263 -27.63 0.01 -5.99
N ARG A 264 -26.50 -0.62 -6.35
CA ARG A 264 -25.62 -0.14 -7.42
C ARG A 264 -26.48 0.38 -8.57
N ALA A 265 -26.26 1.62 -9.00
CA ALA A 265 -26.84 2.13 -10.24
C ALA A 265 -26.51 1.20 -11.44
N ASP A 266 -25.49 0.36 -11.31
CA ASP A 266 -24.95 -0.51 -12.36
C ASP A 266 -25.26 -2.01 -12.24
N ALA A 267 -26.06 -2.48 -11.27
CA ALA A 267 -26.33 -3.92 -11.08
C ALA A 267 -27.03 -4.60 -12.28
N GLY A 268 -27.52 -3.83 -13.27
CA GLY A 268 -28.10 -4.31 -14.52
C GLY A 268 -27.38 -3.83 -15.78
N SER A 269 -26.20 -3.20 -15.67
CA SER A 269 -25.55 -2.63 -16.86
C SER A 269 -25.04 -3.74 -17.80
N PRO A 270 -25.08 -3.52 -19.13
CA PRO A 270 -24.48 -4.45 -20.10
C PRO A 270 -23.00 -4.77 -19.80
N VAL A 271 -22.31 -3.83 -19.15
CA VAL A 271 -20.91 -3.93 -18.74
C VAL A 271 -20.74 -4.87 -17.56
N ALA A 272 -21.56 -4.75 -16.53
CA ALA A 272 -21.55 -5.66 -15.38
C ALA A 272 -21.83 -7.10 -15.82
N ALA A 273 -22.77 -7.29 -16.75
CA ALA A 273 -23.07 -8.60 -17.34
C ALA A 273 -21.90 -9.15 -18.19
N ARG A 274 -21.15 -8.27 -18.87
CA ARG A 274 -19.94 -8.66 -19.63
C ARG A 274 -18.79 -9.03 -18.70
N LEU A 275 -18.53 -8.23 -17.67
CA LEU A 275 -17.50 -8.49 -16.66
C LEU A 275 -17.79 -9.79 -15.89
N ALA A 276 -19.03 -10.02 -15.47
CA ALA A 276 -19.42 -11.26 -14.79
C ALA A 276 -19.10 -12.53 -15.62
N ARG A 277 -19.19 -12.44 -16.96
CA ARG A 277 -18.80 -13.53 -17.87
C ARG A 277 -17.29 -13.67 -18.05
N LEU A 278 -16.55 -12.56 -18.00
CA LEU A 278 -15.10 -12.54 -18.25
C LEU A 278 -14.26 -12.84 -17.00
N VAL A 279 -14.68 -12.38 -15.81
CA VAL A 279 -13.93 -12.56 -14.56
C VAL A 279 -13.51 -14.01 -14.31
N PRO A 280 -14.38 -15.03 -14.51
CA PRO A 280 -13.97 -16.42 -14.34
C PRO A 280 -12.84 -16.87 -15.30
N LEU A 281 -12.74 -16.29 -16.49
CA LEU A 281 -11.72 -16.58 -17.50
C LEU A 281 -10.42 -15.77 -17.28
N LEU A 282 -10.46 -14.75 -16.42
CA LEU A 282 -9.32 -13.86 -16.17
C LEU A 282 -8.67 -14.16 -14.82
N ALA A 283 -9.44 -14.14 -13.73
CA ALA A 283 -8.91 -14.04 -12.36
C ALA A 283 -8.90 -15.35 -11.58
N SER A 284 -9.71 -16.35 -11.96
CA SER A 284 -9.80 -17.63 -11.23
C SER A 284 -8.45 -18.34 -11.21
N LEU A 285 -7.97 -18.74 -10.04
CA LEU A 285 -6.78 -19.60 -9.93
C LEU A 285 -7.24 -21.03 -9.62
N THR A 286 -7.15 -21.92 -10.60
CA THR A 286 -7.55 -23.32 -10.47
C THR A 286 -6.35 -24.27 -10.46
N LEU A 287 -5.22 -23.85 -11.04
CA LEU A 287 -3.95 -24.57 -10.99
C LEU A 287 -3.15 -24.19 -9.74
N THR A 288 -3.56 -24.69 -8.58
CA THR A 288 -2.94 -24.32 -7.30
C THR A 288 -1.74 -25.18 -6.91
N ASP A 289 -1.74 -26.47 -7.26
CA ASP A 289 -0.71 -27.43 -6.89
C ASP A 289 0.14 -27.89 -8.10
N PRO A 290 1.41 -27.45 -8.22
CA PRO A 290 2.40 -27.86 -9.22
C PRO A 290 2.72 -29.36 -9.25
N ALA A 291 2.64 -30.04 -8.10
CA ALA A 291 2.94 -31.47 -8.01
C ALA A 291 1.75 -32.34 -8.44
N SER A 292 0.57 -31.73 -8.60
CA SER A 292 -0.63 -32.43 -9.02
C SER A 292 -0.49 -32.95 -10.47
N PRO A 293 -0.98 -34.17 -10.76
CA PRO A 293 -1.07 -34.66 -12.13
C PRO A 293 -2.00 -33.81 -13.00
N ASP A 294 -2.86 -32.98 -12.38
CA ASP A 294 -3.70 -32.02 -13.08
C ASP A 294 -2.96 -30.71 -13.43
N PHE A 295 -1.72 -30.50 -13.00
CA PHE A 295 -0.91 -29.32 -13.36
C PHE A 295 -0.39 -29.41 -14.80
N THR A 296 -1.31 -29.27 -15.75
CA THR A 296 -1.07 -29.47 -17.18
C THR A 296 -1.65 -28.33 -18.00
N PRO A 297 -1.14 -28.06 -19.21
CA PRO A 297 -1.70 -27.05 -20.11
C PRO A 297 -3.19 -27.27 -20.40
N ALA A 298 -3.62 -28.54 -20.45
CA ALA A 298 -5.01 -28.92 -20.72
C ALA A 298 -5.98 -28.54 -19.58
N LYS A 299 -5.47 -28.23 -18.38
CA LYS A 299 -6.26 -27.89 -17.20
C LYS A 299 -6.22 -26.38 -16.89
N VAL A 300 -5.53 -25.58 -17.70
CA VAL A 300 -5.57 -24.12 -17.65
C VAL A 300 -6.97 -23.63 -18.03
N ARG A 301 -7.63 -22.88 -17.14
CA ARG A 301 -9.01 -22.38 -17.36
C ARG A 301 -9.12 -20.87 -17.38
N SER A 302 -8.07 -20.16 -16.98
CA SER A 302 -8.04 -18.70 -16.93
C SER A 302 -6.68 -18.14 -17.36
N LEU A 303 -6.61 -16.82 -17.60
CA LEU A 303 -5.33 -16.14 -17.77
C LEU A 303 -4.44 -16.23 -16.52
N HIS A 304 -5.03 -16.22 -15.33
CA HIS A 304 -4.27 -16.41 -14.09
C HIS A 304 -3.60 -17.79 -14.03
N ASP A 305 -4.30 -18.84 -14.48
CA ASP A 305 -3.74 -20.19 -14.62
C ASP A 305 -2.61 -20.22 -15.67
N VAL A 306 -2.73 -19.48 -16.77
CA VAL A 306 -1.64 -19.35 -17.78
C VAL A 306 -0.39 -18.79 -17.12
N VAL A 307 -0.52 -17.69 -16.38
CA VAL A 307 0.61 -17.05 -15.68
C VAL A 307 1.22 -18.00 -14.67
N ARG A 308 0.40 -18.67 -13.84
CA ARG A 308 0.87 -19.63 -12.84
C ARG A 308 1.60 -20.80 -13.48
N PHE A 309 1.05 -21.38 -14.55
CA PHE A 309 1.66 -22.50 -15.27
C PHE A 309 2.98 -22.09 -15.93
N ALA A 310 3.00 -20.96 -16.64
CA ALA A 310 4.21 -20.46 -17.30
C ALA A 310 5.31 -20.14 -16.27
N HIS A 311 4.95 -19.52 -15.14
CA HIS A 311 5.89 -19.27 -14.05
C HIS A 311 6.49 -20.57 -13.53
N GLU A 312 5.68 -21.57 -13.20
CA GLU A 312 6.16 -22.86 -12.69
C GLU A 312 7.08 -23.58 -13.69
N LYS A 313 6.78 -23.54 -14.99
CA LYS A 313 7.65 -24.11 -16.02
C LYS A 313 8.95 -23.32 -16.19
N ALA A 314 8.92 -21.99 -16.09
CA ALA A 314 10.13 -21.18 -16.09
C ALA A 314 11.01 -21.49 -14.87
N VAL A 315 10.42 -21.66 -13.69
CA VAL A 315 11.14 -22.07 -12.47
C VAL A 315 11.71 -23.47 -12.62
N THR A 316 10.92 -24.42 -13.11
CA THR A 316 11.38 -25.79 -13.38
C THR A 316 12.57 -25.80 -14.33
N GLU A 317 12.50 -25.03 -15.42
CA GLU A 317 13.58 -25.00 -16.41
C GLU A 317 14.82 -24.26 -15.88
N MET A 318 14.63 -23.19 -15.10
CA MET A 318 15.73 -22.54 -14.40
C MET A 318 16.48 -23.53 -13.48
N PHE A 319 15.78 -24.50 -12.89
CA PHE A 319 16.39 -25.56 -12.07
C PHE A 319 16.82 -26.81 -12.84
N SER A 320 16.26 -27.08 -14.02
CA SER A 320 16.74 -28.15 -14.91
C SER A 320 18.14 -27.82 -15.46
N LEU A 321 18.48 -26.53 -15.55
CA LEU A 321 19.83 -26.02 -15.78
C LEU A 321 20.82 -26.32 -14.63
N VAL A 322 20.37 -26.93 -13.53
CA VAL A 322 21.16 -27.18 -12.31
C VAL A 322 21.45 -28.70 -12.09
N GLY A 323 21.38 -29.51 -13.15
CA GLY A 323 21.68 -30.95 -13.15
C GLY A 323 22.63 -31.40 -14.26
N ASP A 324 23.08 -32.66 -14.18
CA ASP A 324 24.15 -33.25 -15.01
C ASP A 324 23.91 -33.24 -16.53
N ASP A 325 22.66 -33.02 -16.98
CA ASP A 325 22.25 -33.04 -18.40
C ASP A 325 21.85 -31.65 -18.96
N ALA A 326 22.27 -30.55 -18.33
CA ALA A 326 22.00 -29.21 -18.83
C ALA A 326 22.80 -28.90 -20.11
N ARG A 327 22.09 -28.50 -21.18
CA ARG A 327 22.68 -28.06 -22.46
C ARG A 327 23.51 -26.78 -22.25
N GLY A 328 24.80 -26.93 -21.97
CA GLY A 328 25.83 -25.92 -22.19
C GLY A 328 25.91 -24.74 -21.21
N MET A 329 25.12 -24.69 -20.14
CA MET A 329 25.29 -23.74 -19.03
C MET A 329 25.72 -24.52 -17.79
N ALA A 330 26.85 -24.14 -17.18
CA ALA A 330 27.43 -24.84 -16.04
C ALA A 330 26.41 -24.98 -14.89
N SER A 331 26.23 -26.20 -14.39
CA SER A 331 25.35 -26.51 -13.25
C SER A 331 25.56 -25.51 -12.10
N ALA A 332 24.50 -24.89 -11.57
CA ALA A 332 24.66 -23.91 -10.49
C ALA A 332 25.40 -24.52 -9.28
N ARG A 333 26.40 -23.81 -8.77
CA ARG A 333 27.33 -24.28 -7.73
C ARG A 333 27.03 -23.66 -6.39
N LYS A 334 27.05 -24.46 -5.33
CA LYS A 334 26.81 -23.98 -3.95
C LYS A 334 27.97 -23.13 -3.49
N VAL A 335 27.69 -21.99 -2.85
CA VAL A 335 28.70 -21.14 -2.20
C VAL A 335 28.96 -21.65 -0.79
N LYS A 336 30.21 -22.03 -0.50
CA LYS A 336 30.67 -22.47 0.81
C LYS A 336 30.94 -21.26 1.70
N SER A 337 30.04 -21.01 2.65
CA SER A 337 30.06 -19.83 3.51
C SER A 337 29.69 -20.15 4.95
N ALA A 338 30.16 -19.32 5.88
CA ALA A 338 29.74 -19.33 7.28
C ALA A 338 28.44 -18.52 7.51
N LEU A 339 27.94 -17.81 6.48
CA LEU A 339 26.69 -17.06 6.58
C LEU A 339 25.51 -18.00 6.83
N PRO A 340 24.50 -17.59 7.62
CA PRO A 340 23.33 -18.40 7.97
C PRO A 340 22.30 -18.45 6.82
N MET A 341 22.74 -18.83 5.63
CA MET A 341 21.93 -19.03 4.41
C MET A 341 22.65 -19.93 3.39
N SER A 342 21.86 -20.63 2.56
CA SER A 342 22.37 -21.35 1.38
C SER A 342 22.28 -20.46 0.14
N MET A 343 23.37 -20.37 -0.63
CA MET A 343 23.45 -19.63 -1.89
C MET A 343 23.96 -20.54 -3.01
N TYR A 344 23.30 -20.52 -4.17
CA TYR A 344 23.76 -21.18 -5.39
C TYR A 344 24.04 -20.16 -6.48
N VAL A 345 25.15 -20.32 -7.19
CA VAL A 345 25.60 -19.39 -8.24
C VAL A 345 25.57 -20.08 -9.59
N LEU A 346 24.87 -19.46 -10.54
CA LEU A 346 24.88 -19.77 -11.96
C LEU A 346 25.77 -18.75 -12.68
N ASP A 347 26.85 -19.21 -13.29
CA ASP A 347 27.78 -18.35 -14.04
C ASP A 347 27.40 -18.34 -15.52
N LEU A 348 27.05 -17.16 -16.04
CA LEU A 348 26.78 -16.91 -17.47
C LEU A 348 28.07 -16.74 -18.29
N GLY A 349 29.22 -16.66 -17.62
CA GLY A 349 30.53 -16.46 -18.22
C GLY A 349 31.29 -15.31 -17.55
N GLY A 350 32.55 -15.56 -17.19
CA GLY A 350 33.45 -14.57 -16.59
C GLY A 350 33.14 -14.19 -15.14
N GLY A 351 32.06 -14.72 -14.55
CA GLY A 351 31.66 -14.45 -13.17
C GLY A 351 32.45 -15.21 -12.12
N VAL A 352 33.13 -16.31 -12.49
CA VAL A 352 34.00 -17.11 -11.62
C VAL A 352 35.42 -17.18 -12.21
N PHE A 353 36.44 -17.23 -11.35
CA PHE A 353 37.83 -17.42 -11.80
C PHE A 353 38.02 -18.79 -12.47
N GLU A 354 38.80 -18.84 -13.56
CA GLU A 354 39.09 -20.08 -14.30
C GLU A 354 39.74 -21.16 -13.42
N SER A 355 40.52 -20.76 -12.43
CA SER A 355 41.12 -21.68 -11.45
C SER A 355 40.10 -22.48 -10.64
N ALA A 356 38.85 -22.01 -10.56
CA ALA A 356 37.75 -22.67 -9.88
C ALA A 356 36.77 -23.36 -10.85
N ALA A 357 37.09 -23.48 -12.14
CA ALA A 357 36.16 -24.02 -13.15
C ALA A 357 35.75 -25.47 -12.87
N ALA A 358 36.65 -26.29 -12.31
CA ALA A 358 36.39 -27.70 -11.99
C ALA A 358 35.79 -27.93 -10.59
N ASP A 359 35.68 -26.88 -9.76
CA ASP A 359 35.21 -27.01 -8.39
C ASP A 359 33.69 -27.19 -8.36
N LYS A 360 33.23 -28.19 -7.58
CA LYS A 360 31.80 -28.50 -7.39
C LYS A 360 31.09 -27.49 -6.49
N GLU A 361 31.83 -26.87 -5.57
CA GLU A 361 31.37 -25.80 -4.69
C GLU A 361 32.31 -24.60 -4.84
N LEU A 362 31.77 -23.39 -4.68
CA LEU A 362 32.51 -22.14 -4.79
C LEU A 362 32.81 -21.58 -3.40
N ARG A 363 34.03 -21.13 -3.16
CA ARG A 363 34.30 -20.20 -2.06
C ARG A 363 34.05 -18.75 -2.51
N PRO A 364 33.69 -17.84 -1.60
CA PRO A 364 33.48 -16.43 -1.95
C PRO A 364 34.65 -15.76 -2.66
N ASP A 365 35.90 -16.12 -2.32
CA ASP A 365 37.12 -15.61 -2.96
C ASP A 365 37.29 -16.08 -4.42
N GLN A 366 36.51 -17.07 -4.86
CA GLN A 366 36.53 -17.59 -6.23
C GLN A 366 35.53 -16.88 -7.15
N ILE A 367 34.66 -16.03 -6.61
CA ILE A 367 33.71 -15.22 -7.38
C ILE A 367 34.44 -13.98 -7.90
N ARG A 368 34.48 -13.83 -9.22
CA ARG A 368 35.13 -12.71 -9.92
C ARG A 368 34.15 -11.57 -10.22
N SER A 369 32.86 -11.90 -10.40
CA SER A 369 31.79 -10.93 -10.70
C SER A 369 31.85 -9.73 -9.75
N ALA A 370 32.16 -8.54 -10.28
CA ALA A 370 32.27 -7.32 -9.49
C ALA A 370 30.99 -7.01 -8.68
N PRO A 371 29.78 -7.07 -9.26
CA PRO A 371 28.57 -6.78 -8.50
C PRO A 371 28.25 -7.85 -7.44
N MET A 372 28.44 -9.14 -7.74
CA MET A 372 28.22 -10.21 -6.77
C MET A 372 29.22 -10.14 -5.62
N TRP A 373 30.49 -9.90 -5.92
CA TRP A 373 31.55 -9.77 -4.92
C TRP A 373 31.29 -8.59 -3.99
N ALA A 374 30.91 -7.43 -4.54
CA ALA A 374 30.59 -6.25 -3.75
C ALA A 374 29.40 -6.49 -2.81
N LEU A 375 28.30 -7.08 -3.31
CA LEU A 375 27.15 -7.45 -2.49
C LEU A 375 27.54 -8.42 -1.38
N TRP A 376 28.32 -9.46 -1.72
CA TRP A 376 28.78 -10.47 -0.77
C TRP A 376 29.70 -9.88 0.30
N ALA A 377 30.59 -8.96 -0.06
CA ALA A 377 31.48 -8.29 0.88
C ALA A 377 30.70 -7.56 1.99
N GLY A 378 29.57 -6.93 1.64
CA GLY A 378 28.67 -6.32 2.63
C GLY A 378 27.97 -7.36 3.52
N LEU A 379 27.47 -8.44 2.93
CA LEU A 379 26.83 -9.53 3.68
C LEU A 379 27.78 -10.23 4.65
N SER A 380 29.06 -10.35 4.28
CA SER A 380 30.10 -11.03 5.06
C SER A 380 31.03 -10.09 5.82
N ALA A 381 30.70 -8.80 5.94
CA ALA A 381 31.53 -7.86 6.68
C ALA A 381 31.69 -8.32 8.14
N ALA A 382 32.87 -8.13 8.73
CA ALA A 382 33.14 -8.61 10.10
C ALA A 382 32.24 -7.93 11.15
N ASP A 383 31.81 -6.70 10.87
CA ASP A 383 30.84 -5.91 11.63
C ASP A 383 29.43 -5.95 11.01
N ALA A 384 29.17 -6.88 10.08
CA ALA A 384 27.84 -7.07 9.52
C ALA A 384 26.85 -7.36 10.66
N PRO A 385 25.74 -6.61 10.75
CA PRO A 385 24.85 -6.63 11.91
C PRO A 385 23.86 -7.80 11.83
N TRP A 386 24.38 -9.02 11.69
CA TRP A 386 23.55 -10.22 11.77
C TRP A 386 22.93 -10.31 13.17
N PRO A 387 21.60 -10.48 13.29
CA PRO A 387 20.97 -10.65 14.59
C PRO A 387 21.47 -11.95 15.27
N GLU A 388 21.66 -11.90 16.59
CA GLU A 388 22.00 -13.08 17.40
C GLU A 388 20.83 -14.08 17.43
N GLY A 389 21.14 -15.37 17.31
CA GLY A 389 20.16 -16.47 17.35
C GLY A 389 20.42 -17.52 16.27
N PRO A 390 19.85 -18.73 16.40
CA PRO A 390 20.00 -19.75 15.37
C PRO A 390 19.41 -19.24 14.03
N PRO A 391 19.93 -19.69 12.88
CA PRO A 391 19.21 -19.53 11.63
C PRO A 391 17.78 -20.05 11.86
N ILE A 392 16.75 -19.39 11.31
CA ILE A 392 15.47 -20.07 11.12
C ILE A 392 15.77 -21.13 10.07
N ALA A 393 16.28 -22.26 10.53
CA ALA A 393 16.62 -23.42 9.73
C ALA A 393 15.30 -24.12 9.45
N ASP A 394 14.95 -24.22 8.16
CA ASP A 394 14.21 -25.33 7.55
C ASP A 394 13.17 -26.01 8.45
N ASP A 395 12.31 -25.22 9.10
CA ASP A 395 11.34 -25.75 10.02
C ASP A 395 10.10 -26.15 9.22
N ALA A 396 10.08 -27.41 8.77
CA ALA A 396 9.01 -28.03 7.98
C ALA A 396 7.60 -27.90 8.62
N ALA A 397 7.53 -27.54 9.91
CA ALA A 397 6.29 -27.24 10.61
C ALA A 397 5.73 -25.83 10.31
N LEU A 398 6.61 -24.86 10.05
CA LEU A 398 6.32 -23.44 9.76
C LEU A 398 6.03 -23.21 8.26
N ASP A 399 6.51 -24.12 7.41
CA ASP A 399 6.24 -24.18 5.96
C ASP A 399 4.75 -24.34 5.62
N ARG A 400 3.95 -24.95 6.52
CA ARG A 400 2.54 -25.28 6.26
C ARG A 400 1.58 -24.08 6.31
N THR A 401 1.98 -22.98 6.92
CA THR A 401 1.14 -21.77 7.12
C THR A 401 1.41 -20.65 6.12
N SER A 402 2.37 -20.85 5.22
CA SER A 402 2.72 -19.90 4.16
C SER A 402 1.91 -20.22 2.91
N ALA A 403 1.36 -19.22 2.24
CA ALA A 403 0.51 -19.35 1.05
C ALA A 403 1.23 -19.99 -0.16
N GLY A 404 1.43 -21.31 -0.13
CA GLY A 404 1.83 -22.15 -1.26
C GLY A 404 3.31 -22.58 -1.28
N ILE A 405 3.54 -23.82 -0.78
CA ILE A 405 4.63 -24.78 -1.11
C ILE A 405 6.01 -24.31 -0.59
N PHE A 406 6.77 -25.08 0.22
CA PHE A 406 7.57 -26.28 -0.08
C PHE A 406 7.90 -27.05 1.22
N LEU A 407 8.42 -28.28 1.12
CA LEU A 407 8.74 -29.20 2.22
C LEU A 407 10.15 -29.79 2.01
N GLY A 408 11.09 -29.56 2.94
CA GLY A 408 12.32 -30.35 3.09
C GLY A 408 13.63 -29.68 2.67
N GLU A 409 14.76 -30.42 2.69
CA GLU A 409 16.13 -30.02 2.27
C GLU A 409 16.25 -29.66 0.77
N ASP A 410 15.23 -28.98 0.25
CA ASP A 410 15.00 -28.68 -1.15
C ASP A 410 15.86 -27.50 -1.58
N ARG A 411 16.58 -27.70 -2.69
CA ARG A 411 17.19 -26.62 -3.49
C ARG A 411 16.20 -25.46 -3.66
N HIS A 412 14.90 -25.74 -3.81
CA HIS A 412 13.81 -24.77 -3.97
C HIS A 412 13.65 -23.71 -2.84
N LEU A 413 14.27 -23.90 -1.67
CA LEU A 413 14.28 -22.93 -0.56
C LEU A 413 15.56 -22.08 -0.49
N ALA A 414 16.56 -22.36 -1.34
CA ALA A 414 17.84 -21.67 -1.33
C ALA A 414 17.77 -20.27 -1.95
N SER A 415 18.77 -19.45 -1.64
CA SER A 415 19.04 -18.22 -2.37
C SER A 415 19.83 -18.53 -3.66
N TYR A 416 19.60 -17.74 -4.70
CA TYR A 416 20.18 -17.96 -6.02
C TYR A 416 20.81 -16.67 -6.56
N ALA A 417 21.92 -16.83 -7.26
CA ALA A 417 22.58 -15.76 -7.99
C ALA A 417 22.86 -16.20 -9.42
N VAL A 418 22.48 -15.38 -10.39
CA VAL A 418 22.88 -15.50 -11.79
C VAL A 418 23.87 -14.39 -12.08
N ILE A 419 25.10 -14.72 -12.47
CA ILE A 419 26.20 -13.75 -12.53
C ILE A 419 26.95 -13.80 -13.87
N SER A 420 27.56 -12.68 -14.24
CA SER A 420 28.67 -12.58 -15.19
C SER A 420 29.80 -11.76 -14.55
N ASP A 421 30.87 -11.48 -15.29
CA ASP A 421 31.91 -10.52 -14.87
C ASP A 421 31.36 -9.13 -14.43
N VAL A 422 30.35 -8.60 -15.12
CA VAL A 422 29.75 -7.26 -14.89
C VAL A 422 28.29 -7.27 -14.43
N TYR A 423 27.63 -8.43 -14.39
CA TYR A 423 26.21 -8.54 -14.04
C TYR A 423 25.96 -9.46 -12.85
N ALA A 424 24.98 -9.13 -12.02
CA ALA A 424 24.46 -10.03 -11.00
C ALA A 424 22.96 -9.84 -10.80
N HIS A 425 22.22 -10.95 -10.86
CA HIS A 425 20.84 -11.08 -10.41
C HIS A 425 20.81 -12.00 -9.20
N VAL A 426 20.51 -11.47 -8.02
CA VAL A 426 20.58 -12.18 -6.75
C VAL A 426 19.22 -12.18 -6.09
N MET A 427 18.66 -13.38 -5.95
CA MET A 427 17.41 -13.65 -5.24
C MET A 427 17.76 -14.20 -3.86
N LEU A 428 17.47 -13.42 -2.82
CA LEU A 428 17.71 -13.78 -1.44
C LEU A 428 16.40 -14.14 -0.76
N ARG A 429 16.38 -15.29 -0.09
CA ARG A 429 15.26 -15.76 0.72
C ARG A 429 15.70 -15.84 2.17
N PHE A 430 15.15 -14.96 3.01
CA PHE A 430 15.43 -14.90 4.45
C PHE A 430 14.15 -15.20 5.24
N GLY A 431 13.76 -16.48 5.32
CA GLY A 431 12.51 -16.88 5.98
C GLY A 431 11.30 -16.18 5.35
N TYR A 432 10.72 -15.22 6.09
CA TYR A 432 9.52 -14.47 5.70
C TYR A 432 9.74 -13.33 4.69
N HIS A 433 10.99 -13.01 4.32
CA HIS A 433 11.31 -11.91 3.39
C HIS A 433 11.87 -12.45 2.08
N PHE A 434 11.47 -11.81 1.00
CA PHE A 434 11.96 -12.03 -0.35
C PHE A 434 12.62 -10.76 -0.87
N THR A 435 13.89 -10.87 -1.25
CA THR A 435 14.66 -9.76 -1.80
C THR A 435 15.22 -10.13 -3.15
N VAL A 436 15.15 -9.18 -4.09
CA VAL A 436 15.87 -9.25 -5.36
C VAL A 436 16.84 -8.09 -5.45
N VAL A 437 18.09 -8.39 -5.80
CA VAL A 437 19.10 -7.41 -6.19
C VAL A 437 19.46 -7.68 -7.65
N ASP A 438 19.28 -6.71 -8.52
CA ASP A 438 19.64 -6.81 -9.93
C ASP A 438 20.58 -5.67 -10.28
N ALA A 439 21.76 -5.97 -10.79
CA ALA A 439 22.79 -4.95 -10.97
C ALA A 439 23.66 -5.21 -12.20
N LEU A 440 23.90 -4.13 -12.94
CA LEU A 440 24.93 -4.04 -13.97
C LEU A 440 26.02 -3.08 -13.48
N CYS A 441 27.24 -3.59 -13.38
CA CYS A 441 28.41 -2.91 -12.87
C CYS A 441 29.58 -3.14 -13.82
N GLY A 442 29.74 -2.25 -14.79
CA GLY A 442 30.81 -2.30 -15.79
C GLY A 442 31.35 -0.92 -16.15
N PRO A 443 32.22 -0.83 -17.18
CA PRO A 443 32.98 0.38 -17.48
C PRO A 443 32.14 1.52 -18.08
N LYS A 444 30.91 1.23 -18.53
CA LYS A 444 30.00 2.21 -19.17
C LYS A 444 29.01 2.74 -18.14
N GLU A 445 29.33 3.90 -17.56
CA GLU A 445 28.51 4.57 -16.54
C GLU A 445 27.03 4.70 -16.91
N ASN A 446 26.72 5.08 -18.16
CA ASN A 446 25.36 5.29 -18.61
C ASN A 446 24.49 4.02 -18.66
N GLN A 447 25.10 2.84 -18.55
CA GLN A 447 24.42 1.55 -18.53
C GLN A 447 24.30 0.97 -17.13
N ASN A 448 25.16 1.38 -16.21
CA ASN A 448 25.21 0.80 -14.87
C ASN A 448 23.95 1.13 -14.07
N PHE A 449 23.48 0.15 -13.30
CA PHE A 449 22.36 0.31 -12.40
C PHE A 449 22.46 -0.66 -11.22
N VAL A 450 21.75 -0.31 -10.15
CA VAL A 450 21.44 -1.18 -9.02
C VAL A 450 19.95 -1.07 -8.77
N HIS A 451 19.25 -2.19 -8.91
CA HIS A 451 17.85 -2.37 -8.60
C HIS A 451 17.71 -3.23 -7.36
N PHE A 452 16.87 -2.80 -6.43
CA PHE A 452 16.62 -3.47 -5.18
C PHE A 452 15.11 -3.58 -4.97
N ARG A 453 14.62 -4.80 -4.82
CA ARG A 453 13.22 -5.07 -4.50
C ARG A 453 13.14 -5.88 -3.23
N PHE A 454 12.24 -5.46 -2.34
CA PHE A 454 12.04 -6.09 -1.05
C PHE A 454 10.55 -6.28 -0.79
N LYS A 455 10.15 -7.48 -0.36
CA LYS A 455 8.77 -7.82 -0.01
C LYS A 455 8.71 -8.85 1.13
N GLY A 456 7.65 -8.83 1.93
CA GLY A 456 7.38 -9.83 2.97
C GLY A 456 7.70 -9.35 4.39
N GLY A 457 7.42 -10.16 5.41
CA GLY A 457 7.53 -9.79 6.83
C GLY A 457 7.06 -10.91 7.75
N GLY A 458 7.69 -11.06 8.93
CA GLY A 458 7.28 -12.03 9.95
C GLY A 458 6.44 -11.40 11.07
N ALA A 459 6.52 -10.08 11.24
CA ALA A 459 5.78 -9.32 12.26
C ALA A 459 4.39 -8.88 11.78
N ASP A 460 3.63 -8.15 12.61
CA ASP A 460 2.38 -7.50 12.20
C ASP A 460 2.60 -6.35 11.20
N ILE A 461 1.52 -5.77 10.67
CA ILE A 461 1.60 -4.73 9.64
C ILE A 461 2.28 -3.44 10.15
N ALA A 462 2.07 -3.04 11.40
CA ALA A 462 2.67 -1.83 11.95
C ALA A 462 4.20 -1.97 11.97
N HIS A 463 4.67 -3.10 12.45
CA HIS A 463 6.08 -3.47 12.50
C HIS A 463 6.71 -3.64 11.11
N ARG A 464 5.98 -4.22 10.14
CA ARG A 464 6.42 -4.28 8.73
C ARG A 464 6.52 -2.88 8.10
N ALA A 465 5.56 -2.01 8.39
CA ALA A 465 5.55 -0.63 7.91
C ALA A 465 6.70 0.19 8.51
N LEU A 466 7.00 0.01 9.80
CA LEU A 466 8.16 0.62 10.46
C LEU A 466 9.47 0.19 9.80
N ARG A 467 9.66 -1.12 9.55
CA ARG A 467 10.82 -1.61 8.82
C ARG A 467 10.91 -1.04 7.40
N LEU A 468 9.81 -1.03 6.64
CA LEU A 468 9.78 -0.46 5.30
C LEU A 468 10.12 1.04 5.31
N SER A 469 9.66 1.78 6.32
CA SER A 469 10.04 3.18 6.53
C SER A 469 11.55 3.33 6.76
N CYS A 470 12.15 2.47 7.60
CA CYS A 470 13.59 2.47 7.85
C CYS A 470 14.40 2.16 6.58
N VAL A 471 14.05 1.07 5.88
CA VAL A 471 14.71 0.66 4.63
C VAL A 471 14.60 1.75 3.57
N ARG A 472 13.41 2.35 3.40
CA ARG A 472 13.18 3.46 2.48
C ARG A 472 14.08 4.66 2.80
N ARG A 473 14.21 5.05 4.09
CA ARG A 473 15.06 6.17 4.52
C ARG A 473 16.53 5.91 4.23
N VAL A 474 17.03 4.72 4.52
CA VAL A 474 18.42 4.33 4.21
C VAL A 474 18.68 4.37 2.70
N LEU A 475 17.80 3.77 1.90
CA LEU A 475 17.96 3.75 0.44
C LEU A 475 17.90 5.16 -0.16
N ALA A 476 16.97 5.99 0.28
CA ALA A 476 16.87 7.39 -0.15
C ALA A 476 18.12 8.19 0.24
N HIS A 477 18.67 7.98 1.44
CA HIS A 477 19.93 8.62 1.88
C HIS A 477 21.09 8.29 0.92
N PHE A 478 21.17 7.04 0.46
CA PHE A 478 22.21 6.60 -0.49
C PHE A 478 21.90 6.92 -1.96
N GLY A 479 20.84 7.67 -2.24
CA GLY A 479 20.51 8.23 -3.56
C GLY A 479 19.58 7.37 -4.42
N PHE A 480 18.99 6.29 -3.90
CA PHE A 480 18.02 5.50 -4.64
C PHE A 480 16.69 6.26 -4.80
N GLU A 481 16.09 6.15 -5.98
CA GLU A 481 14.68 6.46 -6.17
C GLU A 481 13.85 5.28 -5.63
N VAL A 482 13.03 5.53 -4.60
CA VAL A 482 12.28 4.47 -3.90
C VAL A 482 10.78 4.67 -4.10
N ARG A 483 10.09 3.59 -4.45
CA ARG A 483 8.63 3.49 -4.50
C ARG A 483 8.17 2.40 -3.54
N VAL A 484 7.10 2.68 -2.81
CA VAL A 484 6.49 1.72 -1.89
C VAL A 484 5.02 1.56 -2.26
N THR A 485 4.56 0.32 -2.37
CA THR A 485 3.15 0.00 -2.66
C THR A 485 2.74 -1.18 -1.79
N GLY A 486 1.95 -0.90 -0.74
CA GLY A 486 1.65 -1.90 0.27
C GLY A 486 2.91 -2.33 1.01
N ASP A 487 3.23 -3.63 0.95
CA ASP A 487 4.41 -4.23 1.57
C ASP A 487 5.61 -4.38 0.61
N LEU A 488 5.44 -3.96 -0.64
CA LEU A 488 6.47 -4.00 -1.68
C LEU A 488 7.25 -2.69 -1.69
N LEU A 489 8.57 -2.79 -1.54
CA LEU A 489 9.52 -1.71 -1.78
C LEU A 489 10.30 -2.01 -3.05
N ASP A 490 10.35 -1.02 -3.94
CA ASP A 490 11.11 -1.06 -5.19
C ASP A 490 12.02 0.17 -5.23
N ALA A 491 13.32 -0.04 -5.39
CA ALA A 491 14.33 1.01 -5.35
C ALA A 491 15.30 0.87 -6.52
N THR A 492 15.56 1.98 -7.20
CA THR A 492 16.46 2.03 -8.36
C THR A 492 17.50 3.12 -8.21
N LEU A 493 18.74 2.81 -8.58
CA LEU A 493 19.80 3.77 -8.80
C LEU A 493 20.45 3.45 -10.14
N ALA A 494 20.47 4.39 -11.08
CA ALA A 494 20.92 4.16 -12.44
C ALA A 494 21.84 5.27 -12.96
N ARG A 495 22.59 4.97 -14.02
CA ARG A 495 23.54 5.89 -14.66
C ARG A 495 24.62 6.37 -13.69
N ILE A 496 25.27 5.41 -13.04
CA ILE A 496 26.28 5.65 -12.01
C ILE A 496 27.65 5.08 -12.38
N PRO A 497 28.76 5.68 -11.92
CA PRO A 497 30.08 5.10 -12.12
C PRO A 497 30.19 3.70 -11.49
N GLU A 498 31.02 2.84 -12.07
CA GLU A 498 31.22 1.46 -11.62
C GLU A 498 31.55 1.36 -10.12
N HIS A 499 32.49 2.18 -9.64
CA HIS A 499 32.89 2.21 -8.23
C HIS A 499 31.74 2.65 -7.28
N VAL A 500 30.81 3.48 -7.76
CA VAL A 500 29.62 3.86 -6.98
C VAL A 500 28.66 2.68 -6.91
N ALA A 501 28.44 1.97 -8.02
CA ALA A 501 27.61 0.76 -8.04
C ALA A 501 28.13 -0.30 -7.05
N GLN A 502 29.44 -0.57 -7.05
CA GLN A 502 30.06 -1.51 -6.10
C GLN A 502 29.88 -1.05 -4.64
N LYS A 503 30.14 0.23 -4.34
CA LYS A 503 29.90 0.78 -2.98
C LYS A 503 28.46 0.61 -2.53
N ARG A 504 27.49 0.86 -3.43
CA ARG A 504 26.06 0.73 -3.13
C ARG A 504 25.63 -0.72 -2.95
N LEU A 505 26.20 -1.66 -3.72
CA LEU A 505 25.99 -3.09 -3.55
C LEU A 505 26.55 -3.59 -2.21
N ALA A 506 27.74 -3.14 -1.80
CA ALA A 506 28.28 -3.45 -0.48
C ALA A 506 27.39 -2.91 0.65
N MET A 507 26.91 -1.67 0.54
CA MET A 507 25.93 -1.10 1.47
C MET A 507 24.63 -1.91 1.52
N LEU A 508 24.09 -2.33 0.36
CA LEU A 508 22.91 -3.19 0.29
C LEU A 508 23.16 -4.54 0.97
N GLY A 509 24.35 -5.12 0.83
CA GLY A 509 24.72 -6.34 1.55
C GLY A 509 24.67 -6.16 3.07
N CYS A 510 25.22 -5.05 3.58
CA CYS A 510 25.12 -4.69 4.99
C CYS A 510 23.67 -4.45 5.43
N LEU A 511 22.86 -3.79 4.59
CA LEU A 511 21.45 -3.51 4.86
C LEU A 511 20.64 -4.81 4.93
N LEU A 512 20.92 -5.77 4.06
CA LEU A 512 20.28 -7.08 4.03
C LEU A 512 20.58 -7.90 5.29
N ALA A 513 21.83 -7.87 5.77
CA ALA A 513 22.18 -8.47 7.05
C ALA A 513 21.45 -7.78 8.22
N ALA A 514 21.35 -6.45 8.20
CA ALA A 514 20.76 -5.64 9.29
C ALA A 514 19.25 -5.71 9.40
N THR A 515 18.57 -5.94 8.28
CA THR A 515 17.11 -5.90 8.19
C THR A 515 16.46 -7.24 8.52
N ARG A 516 17.26 -8.29 8.71
CA ARG A 516 16.80 -9.60 9.16
C ARG A 516 16.14 -9.48 10.54
N LEU A 517 14.85 -9.85 10.62
CA LEU A 517 13.99 -9.73 11.81
C LEU A 517 13.86 -8.30 12.36
N LEU A 518 14.22 -7.27 11.59
CA LEU A 518 14.11 -5.88 12.02
C LEU A 518 12.67 -5.48 12.31
N ASP A 519 11.72 -6.04 11.57
CA ASP A 519 10.29 -5.89 11.85
C ASP A 519 9.91 -6.42 13.24
N ILE A 520 10.58 -7.43 13.78
CA ILE A 520 10.28 -7.97 15.12
C ILE A 520 10.96 -7.15 16.23
N ARG A 521 12.07 -6.46 15.92
CA ARG A 521 12.91 -5.75 16.90
C ARG A 521 12.57 -4.29 17.08
N LEU A 522 11.87 -3.68 16.11
CA LEU A 522 11.45 -2.29 16.22
C LEU A 522 10.26 -2.19 17.16
N GLU A 523 10.36 -1.35 18.20
CA GLU A 523 9.27 -1.17 19.18
C GLU A 523 8.31 -0.06 18.73
N ASP A 524 8.86 1.00 18.13
CA ASP A 524 8.12 2.18 17.69
C ASP A 524 8.86 2.97 16.58
N ALA A 525 8.28 4.08 16.14
CA ALA A 525 8.88 4.95 15.13
C ALA A 525 10.22 5.57 15.58
N ALA A 526 10.36 5.96 16.86
CA ALA A 526 11.57 6.61 17.38
C ALA A 526 12.76 5.63 17.42
N SER A 527 12.51 4.38 17.78
CA SER A 527 13.48 3.29 17.69
C SER A 527 13.94 3.06 16.23
N GLY A 528 13.02 3.20 15.27
CA GLY A 528 13.32 3.15 13.84
C GLY A 528 14.22 4.29 13.38
N GLU A 529 13.98 5.52 13.84
CA GLU A 529 14.83 6.67 13.51
C GLU A 529 16.26 6.49 14.05
N THR A 530 16.36 6.08 15.32
CA THR A 530 17.65 5.80 15.96
C THR A 530 18.41 4.70 15.22
N TRP A 531 17.70 3.66 14.76
CA TRP A 531 18.28 2.59 13.96
C TRP A 531 18.79 3.07 12.60
N VAL A 532 18.02 3.92 11.89
CA VAL A 532 18.43 4.48 10.60
C VAL A 532 19.70 5.32 10.74
N ASP A 533 19.73 6.21 11.73
CA ASP A 533 20.87 7.09 11.95
C ASP A 533 22.13 6.31 12.32
N ALA A 534 22.00 5.29 13.18
CA ALA A 534 23.08 4.40 13.55
C ALA A 534 23.59 3.58 12.35
N PHE A 535 22.68 3.07 11.51
CA PHE A 535 23.05 2.34 10.30
C PHE A 535 23.83 3.23 9.34
N VAL A 536 23.28 4.41 9.01
CA VAL A 536 23.89 5.37 8.09
C VAL A 536 25.27 5.79 8.59
N ALA A 537 25.39 6.23 9.85
CA ALA A 537 26.66 6.68 10.42
C ALA A 537 27.78 5.61 10.42
N ARG A 538 27.39 4.33 10.44
CA ARG A 538 28.32 3.22 10.32
C ARG A 538 28.74 2.97 8.87
N THR A 539 27.79 2.94 7.94
CA THR A 539 28.04 2.57 6.53
C THR A 539 28.54 3.70 5.64
N ASP A 540 28.47 4.96 6.11
CA ASP A 540 28.99 6.12 5.37
C ASP A 540 30.51 6.32 5.55
N ARG A 541 31.15 5.52 6.42
CA ARG A 541 32.60 5.43 6.60
C ARG A 541 33.24 4.57 5.50
#